data_AF-A0A9D8ETB5-F1
#
_entry.id   AF-A0A9D8ETB5-F1
#
_cell.length_a   1.000
_cell.length_b   1.000
_cell.length_c   1.000
_cell.angle_alpha   90.00
_cell.angle_beta   90.00
_cell.angle_gamma   90.00
#
_symmetry.space_group_name_H-M   'P 1'
#
loop_
_entity.id
_entity.type
_entity.pdbx_description
1 polymer ?
#
loop_
_entity_poly.entity_id
_entity_poly.type
_entity_poly.pdbx_seq_one_letter_code
_entity_poly.pdbx_strand_id
1 'polypeptide(L)'
;MPKTIAEKILSEHSGRDLGPGDIAVVDVDLVMAQDGTGPLAVSQLKKMGFETIASPKKSIFFIDHAAPSPRKELSDSHKIIREFAGSAGAVLSDIGEGVCHQLLVENFVCPGNIVIGADSHTCTSGALGAFATGMGSTDIAVGFALAKTWLMVPQTIKVNFNGKLNKGIFAKD
;
A
#
# COMPACT_ATOMS: atom_id res chain seq x y z
N MET A 1 0.49 -27.84 -9.13
CA MET A 1 0.16 -27.24 -10.45
C MET A 1 1.02 -26.00 -10.66
N PRO A 2 1.34 -25.59 -11.89
CA PRO A 2 2.02 -24.31 -12.12
C PRO A 2 1.15 -23.16 -11.59
N LYS A 3 1.78 -22.19 -10.90
CA LYS A 3 1.13 -21.04 -10.27
C LYS A 3 1.58 -19.71 -10.87
N THR A 4 0.67 -18.75 -10.89
CA THR A 4 0.96 -17.34 -11.19
C THR A 4 1.78 -16.70 -10.04
N ILE A 5 2.34 -15.52 -10.30
CA ILE A 5 3.10 -14.78 -9.27
C ILE A 5 2.20 -14.38 -8.10
N ALA A 6 0.96 -13.95 -8.36
CA ALA A 6 0.01 -13.56 -7.32
C ALA A 6 -0.35 -14.75 -6.41
N GLU A 7 -0.67 -15.91 -6.99
CA GLU A 7 -0.95 -17.13 -6.22
C GLU A 7 0.24 -17.52 -5.34
N LYS A 8 1.48 -17.43 -5.86
CA LYS A 8 2.70 -17.76 -5.09
C LYS A 8 2.89 -16.83 -3.91
N ILE A 9 2.85 -15.51 -4.14
CA ILE A 9 3.03 -14.50 -3.09
C ILE A 9 1.97 -14.68 -2.00
N LEU A 10 0.69 -14.76 -2.37
CA LEU A 10 -0.40 -14.91 -1.41
C LEU A 10 -0.35 -16.26 -0.66
N SER A 11 0.10 -17.33 -1.32
CA SER A 11 0.28 -18.64 -0.64
C SER A 11 1.38 -18.56 0.42
N GLU A 12 2.50 -17.92 0.09
CA GLU A 12 3.63 -17.75 1.01
C GLU A 12 3.22 -16.94 2.26
N HIS A 13 2.52 -15.83 2.06
CA HIS A 13 2.10 -14.93 3.15
C HIS A 13 0.89 -15.43 3.96
N SER A 14 0.20 -16.47 3.49
CA SER A 14 -0.86 -17.14 4.25
C SER A 14 -0.41 -18.45 4.91
N GLY A 15 0.79 -18.93 4.59
CA GLY A 15 1.31 -20.21 5.07
C GLY A 15 0.57 -21.44 4.51
N ARG A 16 -0.24 -21.29 3.46
CA ARG A 16 -0.98 -22.40 2.84
C ARG A 16 -1.04 -22.27 1.32
N ASP A 17 -1.24 -23.39 0.65
CA ASP A 17 -1.38 -23.43 -0.81
C ASP A 17 -2.72 -22.81 -1.23
N LEU A 18 -2.68 -21.66 -1.93
CA LEU A 18 -3.89 -20.96 -2.40
C LEU A 18 -4.04 -20.97 -3.91
N GLY A 19 -5.29 -21.02 -4.39
CA GLY A 19 -5.68 -20.82 -5.79
C GLY A 19 -6.71 -19.69 -5.96
N PRO A 20 -7.01 -19.29 -7.21
CA PRO A 20 -7.95 -18.22 -7.49
C PRO A 20 -9.33 -18.44 -6.86
N GLY A 21 -9.87 -17.40 -6.21
CA GLY A 21 -11.14 -17.45 -5.49
C GLY A 21 -11.01 -17.85 -4.01
N ASP A 22 -9.88 -18.42 -3.59
CA ASP A 22 -9.63 -18.66 -2.17
C ASP A 22 -9.52 -17.33 -1.41
N ILE A 23 -10.05 -17.31 -0.18
CA ILE A 23 -9.89 -16.18 0.75
C ILE A 23 -8.94 -16.59 1.87
N ALA A 24 -7.96 -15.76 2.20
CA ALA A 24 -7.03 -16.00 3.29
C ALA A 24 -6.68 -14.72 4.05
N VAL A 25 -6.36 -14.88 5.34
CA VAL A 25 -5.55 -13.88 6.05
C VAL A 25 -4.13 -14.01 5.53
N VAL A 26 -3.55 -12.88 5.17
CA VAL A 26 -2.15 -12.80 4.76
C VAL A 26 -1.39 -11.83 5.65
N ASP A 27 -0.11 -12.12 5.87
CA ASP A 27 0.84 -11.15 6.38
C ASP A 27 1.07 -10.03 5.36
N VAL A 28 1.12 -8.79 5.84
CA VAL A 28 1.31 -7.59 5.02
C VAL A 28 2.69 -7.03 5.28
N ASP A 29 3.45 -6.80 4.22
CA ASP A 29 4.81 -6.27 4.33
C ASP A 29 4.89 -4.77 4.40
N LEU A 30 3.92 -4.08 3.79
CA LEU A 30 3.92 -2.64 3.74
C LEU A 30 2.50 -2.09 3.70
N VAL A 31 2.24 -1.12 4.57
CA VAL A 31 0.96 -0.41 4.66
C VAL A 31 1.23 1.08 4.45
N MET A 32 0.52 1.70 3.53
CA MET A 32 0.66 3.13 3.26
C MET A 32 -0.66 3.89 3.29
N ALA A 33 -0.60 5.18 3.62
CA ALA A 33 -1.70 6.11 3.42
C ALA A 33 -1.19 7.50 3.04
N GLN A 34 -1.97 8.22 2.23
CA GLN A 34 -1.67 9.57 1.77
C GLN A 34 -2.54 10.62 2.47
N ASP A 35 -2.29 11.91 2.30
CA ASP A 35 -2.85 12.98 3.13
C ASP A 35 -4.36 13.19 3.07
N GLY A 36 -5.02 12.73 2.01
CA GLY A 36 -6.47 12.66 1.88
C GLY A 36 -7.13 11.48 2.60
N THR A 37 -6.44 10.34 2.74
CA THR A 37 -7.02 9.09 3.27
C THR A 37 -6.41 8.63 4.60
N GLY A 38 -5.19 9.07 4.91
CA GLY A 38 -4.47 8.83 6.16
C GLY A 38 -5.25 9.26 7.40
N PRO A 39 -5.84 10.47 7.47
CA PRO A 39 -6.62 10.90 8.63
C PRO A 39 -7.85 10.00 8.86
N LEU A 40 -8.45 9.48 7.77
CA LEU A 40 -9.57 8.55 7.85
C LEU A 40 -9.11 7.20 8.40
N ALA A 41 -7.98 6.66 7.93
CA ALA A 41 -7.40 5.42 8.45
C ALA A 41 -7.05 5.54 9.94
N VAL A 42 -6.44 6.66 10.35
CA VAL A 42 -6.15 6.96 11.77
C VAL A 42 -7.44 7.03 12.59
N SER A 43 -8.50 7.67 12.06
CA SER A 43 -9.80 7.72 12.73
C SER A 43 -10.41 6.33 12.92
N GLN A 44 -10.35 5.46 11.91
CA GLN A 44 -10.86 4.09 12.01
C GLN A 44 -10.05 3.25 13.00
N LEU A 45 -8.72 3.37 12.99
CA LEU A 45 -7.83 2.67 13.92
C LEU A 45 -8.19 3.01 15.38
N LYS A 46 -8.39 4.30 15.68
CA LYS A 46 -8.84 4.77 17.01
C LYS A 46 -10.24 4.25 17.38
N LYS A 47 -11.18 4.26 16.44
CA LYS A 47 -12.55 3.73 16.66
C LYS A 47 -12.56 2.23 16.96
N MET A 48 -11.62 1.49 16.40
CA MET A 48 -11.43 0.06 16.66
C MET A 48 -10.73 -0.22 18.00
N GLY A 49 -10.29 0.81 18.73
CA GLY A 49 -9.62 0.67 20.02
C GLY A 49 -8.14 0.33 19.93
N PHE A 50 -7.52 0.47 18.76
CA PHE A 50 -6.07 0.33 18.64
C PHE A 50 -5.38 1.64 19.01
N GLU A 51 -4.38 1.56 19.87
CA GLU A 51 -3.54 2.71 20.27
C GLU A 51 -2.16 2.68 19.57
N THR A 52 -1.80 1.54 18.98
CA THR A 52 -0.51 1.28 18.36
C THR A 52 -0.65 0.66 16.97
N ILE A 53 0.41 0.72 16.18
CA ILE A 53 0.53 0.01 14.90
C ILE A 53 1.46 -1.21 15.04
N ALA A 54 1.14 -2.31 14.36
CA ALA A 54 1.86 -3.58 14.51
C ALA A 54 3.29 -3.54 13.96
N SER A 55 3.54 -2.74 12.91
CA SER A 55 4.85 -2.68 12.25
C SER A 55 5.20 -1.24 11.86
N PRO A 56 5.71 -0.42 12.79
CA PRO A 56 5.94 1.00 12.55
C PRO A 56 6.86 1.32 11.37
N LYS A 57 7.97 0.57 11.23
CA LYS A 57 8.93 0.74 10.12
C LYS A 57 8.38 0.35 8.74
N LYS A 58 7.26 -0.39 8.71
CA LYS A 58 6.57 -0.86 7.50
C LYS A 58 5.24 -0.11 7.28
N SER A 59 4.98 0.90 8.11
CA SER A 59 3.77 1.73 8.06
C SER A 59 4.19 3.14 7.66
N ILE A 60 3.73 3.60 6.49
CA ILE A 60 4.20 4.85 5.90
C ILE A 60 3.04 5.80 5.67
N PHE A 61 3.19 7.04 6.11
CA PHE A 61 2.28 8.12 5.81
C PHE A 61 2.94 9.14 4.90
N PHE A 62 2.25 9.50 3.82
CA PHE A 62 2.72 10.45 2.82
C PHE A 62 1.90 11.74 2.86
N ILE A 63 2.59 12.86 2.64
CA ILE A 63 1.96 14.17 2.43
C ILE A 63 2.37 14.68 1.04
N ASP A 64 1.65 14.23 0.02
CA ASP A 64 1.98 14.47 -1.39
C ASP A 64 0.80 14.98 -2.24
N HIS A 65 -0.46 14.73 -1.85
CA HIS A 65 -1.63 15.12 -2.65
C HIS A 65 -1.97 16.60 -2.52
N ALA A 66 -1.84 17.16 -1.32
CA ALA A 66 -2.09 18.57 -1.05
C ALA A 66 -0.85 19.25 -0.45
N ALA A 67 0.28 19.19 -1.14
CA ALA A 67 1.59 19.59 -0.64
C ALA A 67 2.18 20.79 -1.42
N PRO A 68 2.23 22.02 -0.86
CA PRO A 68 1.75 22.43 0.47
C PRO A 68 0.22 22.57 0.54
N SER A 69 -0.32 22.53 1.77
CA SER A 69 -1.77 22.55 1.99
C SER A 69 -2.40 23.86 1.50
N PRO A 70 -3.40 23.83 0.60
CA PRO A 70 -4.01 25.05 0.04
C PRO A 70 -5.13 25.65 0.91
N ARG A 71 -5.56 24.96 1.99
CA ARG A 71 -6.64 25.39 2.88
C ARG A 71 -6.52 24.76 4.27
N LYS A 72 -7.19 25.37 5.25
CA LYS A 72 -7.11 25.01 6.67
C LYS A 72 -7.39 23.53 6.93
N GLU A 73 -8.43 22.96 6.32
CA GLU A 73 -8.82 21.57 6.62
C GLU A 73 -7.74 20.58 6.16
N LEU A 74 -7.01 20.88 5.09
CA LEU A 74 -5.89 20.07 4.63
C LEU A 74 -4.66 20.27 5.53
N SER A 75 -4.44 21.48 6.04
CA SER A 75 -3.44 21.71 7.09
C SER A 75 -3.75 20.91 8.37
N ASP A 76 -5.03 20.79 8.75
CA ASP A 76 -5.47 19.98 9.87
C ASP A 76 -5.22 18.47 9.60
N SER A 77 -5.51 17.99 8.38
CA SER A 77 -5.18 16.61 7.95
C SER A 77 -3.68 16.32 8.04
N HIS A 78 -2.85 17.23 7.56
CA HIS A 78 -1.38 17.11 7.64
C HIS A 78 -0.92 17.03 9.10
N LYS A 79 -1.48 17.86 9.96
CA LYS A 79 -1.17 17.84 11.40
C LYS A 79 -1.54 16.50 12.03
N ILE A 80 -2.72 15.95 11.73
CA ILE A 80 -3.15 14.63 12.22
C ILE A 80 -2.15 13.54 11.82
N ILE A 81 -1.67 13.57 10.57
CA ILE A 81 -0.72 12.59 10.05
C ILE A 81 0.63 12.70 10.75
N ARG A 82 1.19 13.91 10.85
CA ARG A 82 2.48 14.14 11.51
C ARG A 82 2.44 13.70 12.97
N GLU A 83 1.38 14.09 13.69
CA GLU A 83 1.19 13.72 15.09
C GLU A 83 1.05 12.20 15.25
N PHE A 84 0.21 11.56 14.43
CA PHE A 84 0.00 10.13 14.51
C PHE A 84 1.29 9.36 14.17
N ALA A 85 1.93 9.68 13.05
CA ALA A 85 3.17 9.03 12.62
C ALA A 85 4.26 9.15 13.69
N GLY A 86 4.45 10.35 14.25
CA GLY A 86 5.38 10.57 15.35
C GLY A 86 5.05 9.76 16.61
N SER A 87 3.78 9.74 17.04
CA SER A 87 3.35 9.00 18.24
C SER A 87 3.43 7.48 18.07
N ALA A 88 3.13 6.97 16.87
CA ALA A 88 3.12 5.55 16.56
C ALA A 88 4.49 5.03 16.11
N GLY A 89 5.48 5.92 15.92
CA GLY A 89 6.80 5.59 15.37
C GLY A 89 6.76 5.16 13.90
N ALA A 90 5.72 5.54 13.17
CA ALA A 90 5.56 5.25 11.76
C ALA A 90 6.53 6.09 10.91
N VAL A 91 6.79 5.66 9.68
CA VAL A 91 7.54 6.46 8.72
C VAL A 91 6.64 7.58 8.19
N LEU A 92 7.15 8.80 8.22
CA LEU A 92 6.52 9.98 7.60
C LEU A 92 7.36 10.39 6.40
N SER A 93 6.71 10.60 5.26
CA SER A 93 7.27 11.31 4.12
C SER A 93 6.52 12.64 3.97
N ASP A 94 7.21 13.74 4.27
CA ASP A 94 6.59 15.06 4.36
C ASP A 94 6.58 15.80 3.01
N ILE A 95 5.97 16.99 3.02
CA ILE A 95 5.83 17.89 1.88
C ILE A 95 7.17 18.06 1.15
N GLY A 96 7.14 17.79 -0.15
CA GLY A 96 8.27 18.00 -1.05
C GLY A 96 9.22 16.82 -1.16
N GLU A 97 9.01 15.73 -0.43
CA GLU A 97 9.83 14.51 -0.59
C GLU A 97 9.52 13.76 -1.89
N GLY A 98 8.26 13.72 -2.31
CA GLY A 98 7.88 13.09 -3.57
C GLY A 98 6.49 12.46 -3.55
N VAL A 99 6.07 11.95 -4.72
CA VAL A 99 4.80 11.23 -4.87
C VAL A 99 4.93 9.86 -4.22
N CYS A 100 3.92 9.48 -3.43
CA CYS A 100 3.93 8.28 -2.60
C CYS A 100 4.37 7.01 -3.35
N HIS A 101 3.75 6.71 -4.50
CA HIS A 101 4.08 5.51 -5.28
C HIS A 101 5.49 5.50 -5.85
N GLN A 102 6.04 6.68 -6.16
CA GLN A 102 7.43 6.79 -6.62
C GLN A 102 8.38 6.45 -5.47
N LEU A 103 8.16 7.04 -4.29
CA LEU A 103 8.99 6.81 -3.12
C LEU A 103 8.90 5.37 -2.61
N LEU A 104 7.72 4.75 -2.70
CA LEU A 104 7.51 3.32 -2.41
C LEU A 104 8.42 2.45 -3.27
N VAL A 105 8.41 2.67 -4.58
CA VAL A 105 9.21 1.92 -5.55
C VAL A 105 10.71 2.17 -5.35
N GLU A 106 11.12 3.39 -5.02
CA GLU A 106 12.53 3.72 -4.84
C GLU A 106 13.13 3.15 -3.55
N ASN A 107 12.35 3.09 -2.46
CA ASN A 107 12.94 2.95 -1.11
C ASN A 107 12.37 1.82 -0.25
N PHE A 108 11.16 1.31 -0.53
CA PHE A 108 10.45 0.46 0.44
C PHE A 108 10.03 -0.89 -0.12
N VAL A 109 9.68 -0.97 -1.40
CA VAL A 109 9.09 -2.18 -1.99
C VAL A 109 10.17 -3.13 -2.50
N CYS A 110 10.06 -4.40 -2.12
CA CYS A 110 10.88 -5.50 -2.62
C CYS A 110 10.04 -6.52 -3.40
N PRO A 111 10.65 -7.29 -4.32
CA PRO A 111 9.97 -8.40 -4.99
C PRO A 111 9.40 -9.39 -3.97
N GLY A 112 8.17 -9.85 -4.22
CA GLY A 112 7.47 -10.77 -3.34
C GLY A 112 6.66 -10.12 -2.23
N ASN A 113 6.79 -8.81 -1.97
CA ASN A 113 6.03 -8.17 -0.90
C ASN A 113 4.51 -8.18 -1.14
N ILE A 114 3.75 -8.15 -0.05
CA ILE A 114 2.35 -7.70 -0.05
C ILE A 114 2.26 -6.24 0.40
N VAL A 115 1.84 -5.36 -0.52
CA VAL A 115 1.70 -3.92 -0.30
C VAL A 115 0.24 -3.52 -0.36
N ILE A 116 -0.28 -2.90 0.69
CA ILE A 116 -1.63 -2.34 0.71
C ILE A 116 -1.56 -0.83 0.98
N GLY A 117 -2.41 -0.08 0.29
CA GLY A 117 -2.40 1.37 0.38
C GLY A 117 -3.77 1.99 0.34
N ALA A 118 -3.95 3.09 1.07
CA ALA A 118 -5.14 3.92 1.00
C ALA A 118 -5.14 4.83 -0.25
N ASP A 119 -4.79 4.26 -1.40
CA ASP A 119 -4.73 4.91 -2.70
C ASP A 119 -4.97 3.90 -3.84
N SER A 120 -5.71 4.30 -4.87
CA SER A 120 -6.08 3.41 -5.97
C SER A 120 -4.90 2.96 -6.83
N HIS A 121 -3.79 3.71 -6.87
CA HIS A 121 -2.62 3.43 -7.71
C HIS A 121 -1.52 2.67 -6.98
N THR A 122 -1.80 2.13 -5.79
CA THR A 122 -0.88 1.25 -5.04
C THR A 122 -0.37 0.08 -5.90
N CYS A 123 -1.16 -0.34 -6.91
CA CYS A 123 -0.78 -1.35 -7.90
C CYS A 123 0.52 -1.05 -8.66
N THR A 124 0.99 0.21 -8.67
CA THR A 124 2.30 0.62 -9.22
C THR A 124 3.45 -0.23 -8.69
N SER A 125 3.40 -0.61 -7.41
CA SER A 125 4.41 -1.44 -6.76
C SER A 125 4.54 -2.84 -7.39
N GLY A 126 3.52 -3.30 -8.14
CA GLY A 126 3.58 -4.54 -8.90
C GLY A 126 4.65 -4.56 -10.00
N ALA A 127 5.13 -3.40 -10.44
CA ALA A 127 6.26 -3.30 -11.37
C ALA A 127 7.56 -3.91 -10.80
N LEU A 128 7.70 -3.98 -9.48
CA LEU A 128 8.83 -4.61 -8.79
C LEU A 128 8.59 -6.09 -8.45
N GLY A 129 7.50 -6.69 -8.94
CA GLY A 129 7.16 -8.08 -8.63
C GLY A 129 6.55 -8.29 -7.24
N ALA A 130 5.99 -7.23 -6.65
CA ALA A 130 5.16 -7.32 -5.44
C ALA A 130 3.68 -7.59 -5.80
N PHE A 131 2.92 -8.14 -4.85
CA PHE A 131 1.46 -8.10 -4.91
C PHE A 131 0.98 -6.81 -4.23
N ALA A 132 0.37 -5.90 -4.98
CA ALA A 132 0.03 -4.57 -4.48
C ALA A 132 -1.39 -4.16 -4.86
N THR A 133 -2.15 -3.64 -3.88
CA THR A 133 -3.54 -3.22 -4.12
C THR A 133 -3.94 -2.02 -3.27
N GLY A 134 -4.77 -1.16 -3.87
CA GLY A 134 -5.47 -0.09 -3.16
C GLY A 134 -6.63 -0.66 -2.34
N MET A 135 -6.88 -0.08 -1.16
CA MET A 135 -7.96 -0.47 -0.26
C MET A 135 -8.60 0.75 0.42
N GLY A 136 -9.77 0.56 1.02
CA GLY A 136 -10.44 1.59 1.80
C GLY A 136 -9.77 1.87 3.14
N SER A 137 -10.05 3.04 3.73
CA SER A 137 -9.44 3.46 5.01
C SER A 137 -9.68 2.49 6.18
N THR A 138 -10.81 1.76 6.17
CA THR A 138 -11.12 0.75 7.19
C THR A 138 -10.18 -0.44 7.10
N ASP A 139 -9.94 -0.97 5.89
CA ASP A 139 -9.03 -2.10 5.69
C ASP A 139 -7.57 -1.70 5.96
N ILE A 140 -7.20 -0.48 5.57
CA ILE A 140 -5.86 0.05 5.85
C ILE A 140 -5.64 0.28 7.35
N ALA A 141 -6.67 0.68 8.10
CA ALA A 141 -6.59 0.74 9.56
C ALA A 141 -6.32 -0.65 10.17
N VAL A 142 -6.96 -1.70 9.67
CA VAL A 142 -6.68 -3.09 10.06
C VAL A 142 -5.25 -3.48 9.70
N GLY A 143 -4.80 -3.11 8.50
CA GLY A 143 -3.41 -3.30 8.04
C GLY A 143 -2.40 -2.67 8.98
N PHE A 144 -2.58 -1.40 9.35
CA PHE A 144 -1.71 -0.71 10.32
C PHE A 144 -1.76 -1.38 11.69
N ALA A 145 -2.96 -1.74 12.17
CA ALA A 145 -3.16 -2.30 13.50
C ALA A 145 -2.58 -3.70 13.68
N LEU A 146 -2.65 -4.54 12.65
CA LEU A 146 -2.37 -5.98 12.76
C LEU A 146 -1.24 -6.48 11.85
N ALA A 147 -0.76 -5.68 10.91
CA ALA A 147 0.15 -6.09 9.82
C ALA A 147 -0.39 -7.32 9.04
N LYS A 148 -1.72 -7.43 8.97
CA LYS A 148 -2.45 -8.52 8.32
C LYS A 148 -3.69 -7.98 7.65
N THR A 149 -4.16 -8.67 6.62
CA THR A 149 -5.45 -8.39 6.00
C THR A 149 -6.05 -9.65 5.38
N TRP A 150 -7.32 -9.59 5.00
CA TRP A 150 -7.99 -10.66 4.26
C TRP A 150 -7.95 -10.33 2.77
N LEU A 151 -7.48 -11.26 1.95
CA LEU A 151 -7.47 -11.14 0.49
C LEU A 151 -8.13 -12.34 -0.14
N MET A 152 -8.89 -12.08 -1.21
CA MET A 152 -9.26 -13.10 -2.17
C MET A 152 -8.17 -13.19 -3.24
N VAL A 153 -7.71 -14.39 -3.54
CA VAL A 153 -6.74 -14.62 -4.62
C VAL A 153 -7.40 -14.30 -5.96
N PRO A 154 -6.84 -13.37 -6.76
CA PRO A 154 -7.44 -12.98 -8.01
C PRO A 154 -7.17 -14.00 -9.13
N GLN A 155 -8.03 -13.98 -10.15
CA GLN A 155 -7.67 -14.54 -11.46
C GLN A 155 -6.54 -13.70 -12.08
N THR A 156 -5.68 -14.32 -12.88
CA THR A 156 -4.57 -13.62 -13.55
C THR A 156 -4.76 -13.58 -15.06
N ILE A 157 -4.66 -12.39 -15.66
CA ILE A 157 -4.56 -12.21 -17.10
C ILE A 157 -3.07 -12.08 -17.47
N LYS A 158 -2.58 -12.99 -18.31
CA LYS A 158 -1.19 -12.96 -18.79
C LYS A 158 -1.10 -12.18 -20.10
N VAL A 159 -0.48 -11.01 -20.06
CA VAL A 159 -0.16 -10.21 -21.24
C VAL A 159 1.30 -10.47 -21.63
N ASN A 160 1.54 -11.01 -22.82
CA ASN A 160 2.89 -11.26 -23.33
C ASN A 160 3.25 -10.21 -24.38
N PHE A 161 4.23 -9.38 -24.06
CA PHE A 161 4.81 -8.43 -25.02
C PHE A 161 5.94 -9.10 -25.79
N ASN A 162 5.87 -9.07 -27.12
CA ASN A 162 6.85 -9.67 -28.01
C ASN A 162 7.46 -8.60 -28.92
N GLY A 163 8.76 -8.71 -29.22
CA GLY A 163 9.48 -7.77 -30.08
C GLY A 163 10.12 -6.61 -29.32
N LYS A 164 10.38 -5.51 -30.03
CA LYS A 164 10.97 -4.28 -29.48
C LYS A 164 10.04 -3.10 -29.76
N LEU A 165 9.99 -2.13 -28.84
CA LEU A 165 9.25 -0.89 -29.05
C LEU A 165 9.86 -0.10 -30.22
N ASN A 166 8.99 0.41 -31.09
CA ASN A 166 9.42 1.29 -32.17
C ASN A 166 9.80 2.68 -31.62
N LYS A 167 10.62 3.42 -32.38
CA LYS A 167 10.96 4.80 -32.02
C LYS A 167 9.70 5.64 -31.84
N GLY A 168 9.59 6.31 -30.70
CA GLY A 168 8.44 7.17 -30.36
C GLY A 168 7.29 6.45 -29.67
N ILE A 169 7.39 5.14 -29.43
CA ILE A 169 6.46 4.38 -28.58
C ILE A 169 7.12 4.14 -27.22
N PHE A 170 6.39 4.40 -26.14
CA PHE A 170 6.83 4.31 -24.75
C PHE A 170 5.89 3.42 -23.93
N ALA A 171 6.26 3.10 -22.68
CA ALA A 171 5.48 2.23 -21.81
C ALA A 171 4.06 2.73 -21.47
N LYS A 172 3.79 4.00 -21.74
CA LYS A 172 2.46 4.62 -21.55
C LYS A 172 1.51 4.39 -22.72
N ASP A 173 2.05 4.18 -23.93
CA ASP A 173 1.27 3.95 -25.16
C ASP A 173 0.71 2.52 -25.20
#